data_AF-A0A351FEC7-F1
#
_entry.id   AF-A0A351FEC7-F1
#
_cell.length_a   1.000
_cell.length_b   1.000
_cell.length_c   1.000
_cell.angle_alpha   90.00
_cell.angle_beta   90.00
_cell.angle_gamma   90.00
#
_symmetry.space_group_name_H-M   'P 1'
#
loop_
_entity.id
_entity.type
_entity.pdbx_description
1 polymer ?
#
loop_
_entity_poly.entity_id
_entity_poly.type
_entity_poly.pdbx_seq_one_letter_code
_entity_poly.pdbx_strand_id
1 'polypeptide(L)'
;MMNKFPPFCQLILFSLLGLLCYTLSGKTRVVLIAGKDSHGSNAHNWGEGVDLLSNALTRESRLPIETAIFKGGWPTDSSIFKDAATVVILSDGGGRHPLNKNLKEFESLADKGVGLVCVHYAVEVPKGTPGEMMKKWLGGYFEIFWSVNPHWTAEFKSLPKHPITRGVQPFSLRDEWYYHMRFRDGLKGVTPILSALPPEDTLKRGDGPHSNN
;
A
#
# COMPACT_ATOMS: atom_id res chain seq x y z
N MET A 1 64.24 30.23 33.56
CA MET A 1 63.05 30.47 32.71
C MET A 1 63.01 29.34 31.68
N MET A 2 62.28 28.24 31.92
CA MET A 2 60.82 28.09 31.69
C MET A 2 60.45 28.57 30.27
N ASN A 3 59.88 27.80 29.34
CA ASN A 3 59.28 26.46 29.34
C ASN A 3 59.43 25.83 27.94
N LYS A 4 59.62 24.50 27.91
CA LYS A 4 59.33 23.64 26.76
C LYS A 4 57.83 23.32 26.76
N PHE A 5 57.15 23.43 25.62
CA PHE A 5 55.87 22.73 25.39
C PHE A 5 55.92 22.01 24.02
N PRO A 6 55.51 20.73 23.95
CA PRO A 6 55.59 19.88 22.76
C PRO A 6 54.37 20.06 21.83
N PRO A 7 54.40 19.52 20.59
CA PRO A 7 53.28 19.61 19.67
C PRO A 7 52.07 18.88 20.24
N PHE A 8 50.95 19.60 20.34
CA PHE A 8 49.70 19.05 20.83
C PHE A 8 49.23 17.95 19.89
N CYS A 9 49.27 16.74 20.43
CA CYS A 9 48.64 15.53 19.95
C CYS A 9 47.16 15.86 19.67
N GLN A 10 46.81 16.08 18.40
CA GLN A 10 45.42 16.08 17.97
C GLN A 10 44.94 14.63 18.08
N LEU A 11 44.39 14.31 19.25
CA LEU A 11 43.61 13.10 19.48
C LEU A 11 42.58 13.02 18.35
N ILE A 12 42.81 12.10 17.42
CA ILE A 12 41.75 11.54 16.60
C ILE A 12 40.89 10.77 17.59
N LEU A 13 39.92 11.47 18.17
CA LEU A 13 38.74 10.85 18.76
C LEU A 13 37.99 10.26 17.56
N PHE A 14 38.42 9.08 17.12
CA PHE A 14 37.58 8.16 16.36
C PHE A 14 36.39 7.93 17.28
N SER A 15 35.36 8.76 17.13
CA SER A 15 34.06 8.52 17.71
C SER A 15 33.64 7.16 17.19
N LEU A 16 33.77 6.14 18.04
CA LEU A 16 33.01 4.92 18.01
C LEU A 16 31.51 5.28 18.11
N LEU A 17 30.98 5.92 17.06
CA LEU A 17 29.62 5.69 16.58
C LEU A 17 29.75 4.75 15.37
N GLY A 18 30.53 3.69 15.55
CA GLY A 18 30.46 2.53 14.68
C GLY A 18 29.06 1.96 14.86
N LEU A 19 28.26 2.12 13.81
CA LEU A 19 27.01 1.44 13.52
C LEU A 19 26.52 0.55 14.67
N LEU A 20 25.64 1.10 15.50
CA LEU A 20 24.60 0.30 16.09
C LEU A 20 23.64 -0.07 14.94
N CYS A 21 24.13 -0.91 14.02
CA CYS A 21 23.28 -1.77 13.23
C CYS A 21 22.66 -2.71 14.26
N TYR A 22 21.60 -2.27 14.91
CA TYR A 22 20.56 -3.20 15.29
C TYR A 22 20.12 -3.81 13.97
N THR A 23 20.75 -4.93 13.60
CA THR A 23 20.01 -5.99 12.95
C THR A 23 18.92 -6.33 13.96
N LEU A 24 17.79 -5.62 13.90
CA LEU A 24 16.56 -6.10 14.49
C LEU A 24 16.29 -7.38 13.69
N SER A 25 16.84 -8.48 14.20
CA SER A 25 16.69 -9.83 13.68
C SER A 25 15.27 -10.31 14.04
N GLY A 26 14.27 -9.52 13.66
CA GLY A 26 12.87 -9.79 13.78
C GLY A 26 12.26 -9.84 12.38
N LYS A 27 11.25 -10.68 12.20
CA LYS A 27 10.49 -10.70 10.95
C LYS A 27 9.69 -9.41 10.83
N THR A 28 9.61 -8.83 9.64
CA THR A 28 8.67 -7.76 9.34
C THR A 28 7.26 -8.32 9.40
N ARG A 29 6.44 -7.78 10.30
CA ARG A 29 5.07 -8.24 10.50
C ARG A 29 4.10 -7.48 9.60
N VAL A 30 3.37 -8.25 8.80
CA VAL A 30 2.36 -7.75 7.86
C VAL A 30 0.99 -8.25 8.31
N VAL A 31 0.03 -7.35 8.54
CA VAL A 31 -1.35 -7.75 8.85
C VAL A 31 -2.15 -7.77 7.55
N LEU A 32 -2.71 -8.93 7.20
CA LEU A 32 -3.55 -9.11 6.02
C LEU A 32 -5.01 -9.18 6.45
N ILE A 33 -5.83 -8.25 5.96
CA ILE A 33 -7.25 -8.17 6.24
C ILE A 33 -8.02 -8.53 4.98
N ALA A 34 -8.82 -9.59 5.06
CA ALA A 34 -9.82 -9.92 4.04
C ALA A 34 -11.19 -9.37 4.46
N GLY A 35 -11.87 -8.69 3.53
CA GLY A 35 -13.27 -8.32 3.66
C GLY A 35 -14.20 -9.53 3.78
N LYS A 36 -15.49 -9.27 3.95
CA LYS A 36 -16.51 -10.33 3.85
C LYS A 36 -16.65 -10.75 2.38
N ASP A 37 -16.66 -12.05 2.11
CA ASP A 37 -16.89 -12.57 0.77
C ASP A 37 -18.28 -12.15 0.26
N SER A 38 -18.33 -11.66 -0.97
CA SER A 38 -19.48 -10.91 -1.48
C SER A 38 -19.87 -11.20 -2.93
N HIS A 39 -18.99 -11.80 -3.75
CA HIS A 39 -19.25 -12.00 -5.20
C HIS A 39 -19.08 -13.46 -5.69
N GLY A 40 -19.19 -14.45 -4.81
CA GLY A 40 -19.10 -15.87 -5.18
C GLY A 40 -17.68 -16.33 -5.56
N SER A 41 -17.53 -17.61 -5.89
CA SER A 41 -16.25 -18.18 -6.34
C SER A 41 -15.86 -17.57 -7.70
N ASN A 42 -14.59 -17.17 -7.84
CA ASN A 42 -13.96 -16.63 -9.07
C ASN A 42 -14.18 -15.14 -9.42
N ALA A 43 -14.80 -14.32 -8.58
CA ALA A 43 -14.84 -12.87 -8.80
C ALA A 43 -14.06 -12.11 -7.71
N HIS A 44 -14.45 -12.26 -6.44
CA HIS A 44 -13.85 -11.56 -5.29
C HIS A 44 -13.72 -12.50 -4.08
N ASN A 45 -12.76 -13.43 -4.14
CA ASN A 45 -12.45 -14.33 -3.04
C ASN A 45 -11.32 -13.76 -2.18
N TRP A 46 -11.69 -12.82 -1.30
CA TRP A 46 -10.73 -12.09 -0.48
C TRP A 46 -9.99 -13.03 0.48
N GLY A 47 -10.71 -14.02 1.03
CA GLY A 47 -10.16 -15.01 1.93
C GLY A 47 -9.04 -15.85 1.31
N GLU A 48 -9.23 -16.35 0.10
CA GLU A 48 -8.17 -17.08 -0.62
C GLU A 48 -7.07 -16.13 -1.13
N GLY A 49 -7.44 -14.90 -1.52
CA GLY A 49 -6.48 -13.89 -1.95
C GLY A 49 -5.44 -13.54 -0.87
N VAL A 50 -5.88 -13.38 0.40
CA VAL A 50 -4.94 -13.14 1.50
C VAL A 50 -4.09 -14.37 1.84
N ASP A 51 -4.61 -15.59 1.64
CA ASP A 51 -3.83 -16.81 1.85
C ASP A 51 -2.73 -16.95 0.80
N LEU A 52 -3.06 -16.70 -0.47
CA LEU A 52 -2.09 -16.70 -1.57
C LEU A 52 -1.01 -15.64 -1.34
N LEU A 53 -1.41 -14.42 -1.00
CA LEU A 53 -0.47 -13.34 -0.70
C LEU A 53 0.41 -13.67 0.50
N SER A 54 -0.16 -14.27 1.55
CA SER A 54 0.58 -14.76 2.71
C SER A 54 1.63 -15.79 2.32
N ASN A 55 1.28 -16.77 1.49
CA ASN A 55 2.22 -17.79 1.01
C ASN A 55 3.35 -17.16 0.20
N ALA A 56 3.02 -16.26 -0.73
CA ALA A 56 4.01 -15.54 -1.53
C ALA A 56 4.99 -14.74 -0.64
N LEU A 57 4.47 -14.01 0.35
CA LEU A 57 5.27 -13.19 1.26
C LEU A 57 6.14 -14.02 2.21
N THR A 58 5.62 -15.10 2.79
CA THR A 58 6.28 -15.83 3.88
C THR A 58 7.14 -17.00 3.40
N ARG A 59 6.87 -17.57 2.22
CA ARG A 59 7.56 -18.77 1.71
C ARG A 59 8.32 -18.50 0.41
N GLU A 60 7.73 -17.79 -0.53
CA GLU A 60 8.32 -17.63 -1.88
C GLU A 60 9.30 -16.47 -1.94
N SER A 61 9.04 -15.38 -1.23
CA SER A 61 9.87 -14.17 -1.24
C SER A 61 11.28 -14.38 -0.69
N ARG A 62 11.45 -15.37 0.21
CA ARG A 62 12.65 -15.60 1.02
C ARG A 62 13.08 -14.40 1.87
N LEU A 63 12.17 -13.45 2.09
CA LEU A 63 12.36 -12.32 2.98
C LEU A 63 11.97 -12.70 4.42
N PRO A 64 12.54 -12.04 5.45
CA PRO A 64 12.15 -12.26 6.83
C PRO A 64 10.79 -11.59 7.11
N ILE A 65 9.72 -12.10 6.52
CA ILE A 65 8.35 -11.59 6.67
C ILE A 65 7.52 -12.62 7.43
N GLU A 66 6.69 -12.13 8.34
CA GLU A 66 5.58 -12.89 8.91
C GLU A 66 4.26 -12.19 8.64
N THR A 67 3.19 -12.97 8.57
CA THR A 67 1.85 -12.45 8.29
C THR A 67 0.89 -12.86 9.39
N ALA A 68 0.02 -11.94 9.80
CA ALA A 68 -1.16 -12.23 10.60
C ALA A 68 -2.40 -11.97 9.75
N ILE A 69 -3.27 -12.98 9.63
CA ILE A 69 -4.44 -12.91 8.74
C ILE A 69 -5.70 -12.75 9.58
N PHE A 70 -6.57 -11.83 9.20
CA PHE A 70 -7.94 -11.73 9.69
C PHE A 70 -8.90 -11.70 8.52
N LYS A 71 -9.97 -12.49 8.58
CA LYS A 71 -10.97 -12.61 7.52
C LYS A 71 -12.35 -12.17 8.02
N GLY A 72 -13.13 -11.55 7.16
CA GLY A 72 -14.52 -11.14 7.45
C GLY A 72 -14.69 -9.66 7.80
N GLY A 73 -13.71 -8.79 7.54
CA GLY A 73 -13.78 -7.36 7.79
C GLY A 73 -12.71 -6.86 8.75
N TRP A 74 -13.00 -5.79 9.49
CA TRP A 74 -12.02 -5.21 10.41
C TRP A 74 -11.89 -6.05 11.70
N PRO A 75 -10.66 -6.35 12.17
CA PRO A 75 -10.44 -7.09 13.41
C PRO A 75 -11.09 -6.40 14.62
N THR A 76 -11.81 -7.18 15.43
CA THR A 76 -12.36 -6.71 16.71
C THR A 76 -11.29 -6.68 17.81
N ASP A 77 -10.31 -7.59 17.75
CA ASP A 77 -9.15 -7.59 18.63
C ASP A 77 -8.00 -6.79 18.00
N SER A 78 -7.72 -5.62 18.58
CA SER A 78 -6.62 -4.74 18.14
C SER A 78 -5.23 -5.33 18.36
N SER A 79 -5.09 -6.39 19.17
CA SER A 79 -3.79 -7.03 19.45
C SER A 79 -3.11 -7.58 18.20
N ILE A 80 -3.88 -7.89 17.15
CA ILE A 80 -3.34 -8.35 15.86
C ILE A 80 -2.35 -7.34 15.24
N PHE A 81 -2.58 -6.04 15.48
CA PHE A 81 -1.77 -4.94 14.97
C PHE A 81 -0.51 -4.66 15.81
N LYS A 82 -0.29 -5.40 16.91
CA LYS A 82 0.94 -5.28 17.70
C LYS A 82 2.14 -5.52 16.79
N ASP A 83 3.09 -4.58 16.82
CA ASP A 83 4.34 -4.60 16.05
C ASP A 83 4.16 -4.70 14.53
N ALA A 84 2.96 -4.39 14.00
CA ALA A 84 2.69 -4.41 12.58
C ALA A 84 3.48 -3.30 11.86
N ALA A 85 4.21 -3.66 10.81
CA ALA A 85 4.85 -2.69 9.93
C ALA A 85 3.88 -2.13 8.89
N THR A 86 2.92 -2.96 8.44
CA THR A 86 1.90 -2.55 7.47
C THR A 86 0.63 -3.40 7.60
N VAL A 87 -0.49 -2.79 7.21
CA VAL A 87 -1.78 -3.44 7.03
C VAL A 87 -2.08 -3.48 5.52
N VAL A 88 -2.42 -4.67 5.02
CA VAL A 88 -2.87 -4.90 3.65
C VAL A 88 -4.35 -5.26 3.67
N ILE A 89 -5.16 -4.60 2.84
CA ILE A 89 -6.60 -4.84 2.75
C ILE A 89 -6.95 -5.36 1.36
N LEU A 90 -7.56 -6.55 1.35
CA LEU A 90 -8.24 -7.14 0.19
C LEU A 90 -9.72 -7.21 0.56
N SER A 91 -10.56 -6.40 -0.04
CA SER A 91 -11.98 -6.37 0.30
C SER A 91 -12.81 -5.69 -0.79
N ASP A 92 -14.12 -5.77 -0.63
CA ASP A 92 -15.00 -4.80 -1.26
C ASP A 92 -14.62 -3.37 -0.86
N GLY A 93 -14.79 -2.45 -1.82
CA GLY A 93 -14.69 -1.02 -1.60
C GLY A 93 -16.04 -0.35 -1.30
N GLY A 94 -16.10 0.94 -1.60
CA GLY A 94 -17.28 1.77 -1.43
C GLY A 94 -17.77 1.74 0.02
N GLY A 95 -19.09 1.70 0.22
CA GLY A 95 -19.69 1.66 1.56
C GLY A 95 -19.32 0.43 2.40
N ARG A 96 -18.86 -0.65 1.77
CA ARG A 96 -18.52 -1.93 2.44
C ARG A 96 -17.05 -2.02 2.86
N HIS A 97 -16.25 -1.00 2.55
CA HIS A 97 -14.83 -0.98 2.90
C HIS A 97 -14.62 -1.09 4.44
N PRO A 98 -13.78 -2.02 4.93
CA PRO A 98 -13.57 -2.25 6.37
C PRO A 98 -13.14 -1.00 7.17
N LEU A 99 -12.34 -0.12 6.56
CA LEU A 99 -11.90 1.12 7.21
C LEU A 99 -13.01 2.15 7.44
N ASN A 100 -14.14 2.11 6.73
CA ASN A 100 -15.17 3.16 6.84
C ASN A 100 -15.67 3.37 8.27
N LYS A 101 -15.71 2.29 9.07
CA LYS A 101 -16.12 2.32 10.48
C LYS A 101 -14.95 2.39 11.46
N ASN A 102 -13.71 2.36 10.95
CA ASN A 102 -12.49 2.16 11.73
C ASN A 102 -11.39 3.18 11.39
N LEU A 103 -11.80 4.38 10.92
CA LEU A 103 -10.86 5.40 10.44
C LEU A 103 -9.94 5.90 11.55
N LYS A 104 -10.45 6.07 12.77
CA LYS A 104 -9.67 6.56 13.93
C LYS A 104 -8.68 5.51 14.42
N GLU A 105 -9.09 4.26 14.39
CA GLU A 105 -8.31 3.10 14.76
C GLU A 105 -7.12 2.96 13.81
N PHE A 106 -7.35 3.03 12.49
CA PHE A 106 -6.25 2.99 11.54
C PHE A 106 -5.40 4.25 11.57
N GLU A 107 -5.97 5.44 11.78
CA GLU A 107 -5.20 6.67 11.98
C GLU A 107 -4.19 6.52 13.13
N SER A 108 -4.61 5.95 14.26
CA SER A 108 -3.71 5.67 15.39
C SER A 108 -2.55 4.73 15.04
N LEU A 109 -2.74 3.83 14.07
CA LEU A 109 -1.68 2.98 13.53
C LEU A 109 -0.78 3.77 12.57
N ALA A 110 -1.38 4.53 11.64
CA ALA A 110 -0.66 5.34 10.67
C ALA A 110 0.25 6.40 11.35
N ASP A 111 -0.23 7.03 12.43
CA ASP A 111 0.55 7.98 13.23
C ASP A 111 1.77 7.34 13.91
N LYS A 112 1.76 6.01 14.11
CA LYS A 112 2.90 5.21 14.60
C LYS A 112 3.81 4.72 13.47
N GLY A 113 3.52 5.08 12.22
CA GLY A 113 4.29 4.68 11.05
C GLY A 113 3.84 3.36 10.40
N VAL A 114 2.69 2.80 10.78
CA VAL A 114 2.15 1.60 10.13
C VAL A 114 1.65 1.96 8.73
N GLY A 115 2.19 1.30 7.70
CA GLY A 115 1.79 1.54 6.31
C GLY A 115 0.44 0.94 5.93
N LEU A 116 -0.24 1.49 4.93
CA LEU A 116 -1.45 0.94 4.32
C LEU A 116 -1.18 0.44 2.90
N VAL A 117 -1.70 -0.73 2.56
CA VAL A 117 -1.81 -1.20 1.19
C VAL A 117 -3.26 -1.61 0.93
N CYS A 118 -3.89 -1.01 -0.07
CA CYS A 118 -5.19 -1.45 -0.57
C CYS A 118 -5.02 -2.14 -1.92
N VAL A 119 -5.60 -3.33 -2.05
CA VAL A 119 -5.55 -4.11 -3.29
C VAL A 119 -6.87 -3.95 -4.04
N HIS A 120 -6.78 -3.51 -5.29
CA HIS A 120 -7.90 -3.40 -6.22
C HIS A 120 -9.09 -2.64 -5.62
N TYR A 121 -10.27 -3.26 -5.53
CA TYR A 121 -11.50 -2.63 -5.06
C TYR A 121 -11.38 -1.97 -3.67
N ALA A 122 -10.43 -2.39 -2.83
CA ALA A 122 -10.15 -1.75 -1.55
C ALA A 122 -9.63 -0.28 -1.66
N VAL A 123 -9.35 0.24 -2.86
CA VAL A 123 -9.05 1.67 -3.05
C VAL A 123 -10.29 2.54 -3.18
N GLU A 124 -11.49 1.96 -3.28
CA GLU A 124 -12.74 2.72 -3.32
C GLU A 124 -13.31 2.94 -1.93
N VAL A 125 -13.65 4.19 -1.64
CA VAL A 125 -14.36 4.60 -0.42
C VAL A 125 -15.35 5.72 -0.75
N PRO A 126 -16.38 5.96 0.10
CA PRO A 126 -17.27 7.10 -0.09
C PRO A 126 -16.51 8.42 -0.05
N LYS A 127 -16.96 9.38 -0.87
CA LYS A 127 -16.53 10.77 -0.79
C LYS A 127 -16.74 11.34 0.63
N GLY A 128 -15.89 12.29 1.01
CA GLY A 128 -15.89 12.91 2.33
C GLY A 128 -14.80 12.34 3.21
N THR A 129 -15.06 12.19 4.51
CA THR A 129 -14.04 11.79 5.49
C THR A 129 -13.26 10.54 5.08
N PRO A 130 -13.87 9.42 4.63
CA PRO A 130 -13.10 8.25 4.20
C PRO A 130 -12.13 8.55 3.05
N GLY A 131 -12.58 9.26 2.02
CA GLY A 131 -11.75 9.68 0.88
C GLY A 131 -10.59 10.60 1.28
N GLU A 132 -10.84 11.57 2.17
CA GLU A 132 -9.78 12.43 2.72
C GLU A 132 -8.73 11.63 3.49
N MET A 133 -9.16 10.64 4.28
CA MET A 133 -8.23 9.74 4.98
C MET A 133 -7.44 8.86 4.00
N MET A 134 -8.06 8.33 2.94
CA MET A 134 -7.32 7.58 1.91
C MET A 134 -6.30 8.44 1.17
N LYS A 135 -6.63 9.71 0.84
CA LYS A 135 -5.63 10.66 0.33
C LYS A 135 -4.51 10.87 1.36
N LYS A 136 -4.81 10.97 2.65
CA LYS A 136 -3.79 11.09 3.70
C LYS A 136 -2.93 9.83 3.81
N TRP A 137 -3.46 8.62 3.70
CA TRP A 137 -2.69 7.39 3.95
C TRP A 137 -2.02 6.84 2.69
N LEU A 138 -2.77 6.71 1.59
CA LEU A 138 -2.32 6.12 0.33
C LEU A 138 -1.85 7.17 -0.69
N GLY A 139 -2.30 8.42 -0.54
CA GLY A 139 -2.05 9.47 -1.52
C GLY A 139 -3.14 9.61 -2.58
N GLY A 140 -4.11 8.69 -2.63
CA GLY A 140 -5.24 8.72 -3.56
C GLY A 140 -6.27 7.63 -3.30
N TYR A 141 -7.41 7.71 -3.99
CA TYR A 141 -8.52 6.75 -3.89
C TYR A 141 -9.43 6.80 -5.13
N PHE A 142 -10.28 5.78 -5.28
CA PHE A 142 -11.36 5.77 -6.27
C PHE A 142 -12.57 6.49 -5.68
N GLU A 143 -13.08 7.50 -6.37
CA GLU A 143 -14.32 8.19 -6.01
C GLU A 143 -15.41 7.88 -7.03
N ILE A 144 -16.55 7.36 -6.58
CA ILE A 144 -17.71 7.14 -7.46
C ILE A 144 -18.17 8.45 -8.11
N PHE A 145 -18.68 8.37 -9.34
CA PHE A 145 -19.04 9.52 -10.18
C PHE A 145 -17.85 10.44 -10.53
N TRP A 146 -16.62 9.94 -10.42
CA TRP A 146 -15.41 10.65 -10.84
C TRP A 146 -14.39 9.70 -11.46
N SER A 147 -14.06 8.64 -10.74
CA SER A 147 -13.20 7.56 -11.18
C SER A 147 -13.96 6.53 -12.00
N VAL A 148 -13.24 5.79 -12.85
CA VAL A 148 -13.84 4.81 -13.75
C VAL A 148 -13.05 3.50 -13.78
N ASN A 149 -13.74 2.38 -14.00
CA ASN A 149 -13.18 1.01 -13.88
C ASN A 149 -13.44 0.08 -15.09
N PRO A 150 -13.08 0.43 -16.33
CA PRO A 150 -13.25 -0.46 -17.47
C PRO A 150 -12.26 -1.64 -17.42
N HIS A 151 -12.58 -2.73 -18.12
CA HIS A 151 -11.64 -3.83 -18.36
C HIS A 151 -10.86 -3.61 -19.67
N TRP A 152 -9.56 -3.39 -19.60
CA TRP A 152 -8.71 -3.16 -20.77
C TRP A 152 -7.31 -3.78 -20.58
N THR A 153 -6.52 -3.83 -21.64
CA THR A 153 -5.14 -4.33 -21.57
C THR A 153 -4.19 -3.16 -21.40
N ALA A 154 -3.56 -3.04 -20.23
CA ALA A 154 -2.53 -2.05 -19.99
C ALA A 154 -1.17 -2.58 -20.47
N GLU A 155 -0.42 -1.74 -21.17
CA GLU A 155 0.94 -2.02 -21.62
C GLU A 155 1.95 -1.17 -20.85
N PHE A 156 2.84 -1.81 -20.09
CA PHE A 156 3.90 -1.15 -19.33
C PHE A 156 5.25 -1.33 -20.03
N LYS A 157 5.53 -0.45 -20.99
CA LYS A 157 6.72 -0.52 -21.87
C LYS A 157 8.02 -0.14 -21.17
N SER A 158 7.94 0.66 -20.11
CA SER A 158 9.07 1.09 -19.28
C SER A 158 8.63 1.22 -17.84
N LEU A 159 9.54 0.92 -16.90
CA LEU A 159 9.31 1.04 -15.46
C LEU A 159 10.30 2.05 -14.87
N PRO A 160 9.90 2.86 -13.88
CA PRO A 160 10.81 3.80 -13.24
C PRO A 160 11.91 3.07 -12.49
N LYS A 161 13.04 3.74 -12.25
CA LYS A 161 14.09 3.25 -11.35
C LYS A 161 13.62 3.35 -9.90
N HIS A 162 13.01 2.27 -9.40
CA HIS A 162 12.45 2.20 -8.05
C HIS A 162 12.77 0.84 -7.40
N PRO A 163 12.95 0.75 -6.06
CA PRO A 163 13.23 -0.53 -5.41
C PRO A 163 12.24 -1.65 -5.74
N ILE A 164 10.95 -1.33 -5.91
CA ILE A 164 9.89 -2.32 -6.17
C ILE A 164 9.80 -2.76 -7.65
N THR A 165 10.43 -2.05 -8.57
CA THR A 165 10.47 -2.40 -10.00
C THR A 165 11.78 -3.06 -10.40
N ARG A 166 12.73 -3.22 -9.48
CA ARG A 166 14.04 -3.82 -9.75
C ARG A 166 13.89 -5.28 -10.17
N GLY A 167 14.35 -5.60 -11.38
CA GLY A 167 14.29 -6.95 -11.95
C GLY A 167 12.95 -7.28 -12.65
N VAL A 168 11.97 -6.38 -12.58
CA VAL A 168 10.71 -6.52 -13.33
C VAL A 168 10.94 -6.09 -14.78
N GLN A 169 10.57 -6.94 -15.73
CA GLN A 169 10.63 -6.64 -17.16
C GLN A 169 9.34 -5.95 -17.62
N PRO A 170 9.35 -5.22 -18.76
CA PRO A 170 8.13 -4.75 -19.39
C PRO A 170 7.10 -5.87 -19.57
N PHE A 171 5.82 -5.54 -19.35
CA PHE A 171 4.74 -6.52 -19.41
C PHE A 171 3.42 -5.86 -19.83
N SER A 172 2.44 -6.70 -20.17
CA SER A 172 1.06 -6.30 -20.43
C SER A 172 0.10 -7.17 -19.62
N LEU A 173 -1.00 -6.58 -19.14
CA LEU A 173 -2.01 -7.32 -18.39
C LEU A 173 -3.40 -6.81 -18.74
N ARG A 174 -4.32 -7.75 -19.01
CA ARG A 174 -5.75 -7.48 -19.12
C ARG A 174 -6.37 -7.56 -17.73
N ASP A 175 -6.93 -6.45 -17.27
CA ASP A 175 -7.58 -6.34 -15.96
C ASP A 175 -8.61 -5.21 -15.94
N GLU A 176 -9.31 -5.04 -14.83
CA GLU A 176 -10.17 -3.90 -14.51
C GLU A 176 -9.35 -2.69 -14.07
N TRP A 177 -8.60 -2.08 -14.98
CA TRP A 177 -7.70 -0.97 -14.65
C TRP A 177 -8.44 0.36 -14.46
N TYR A 178 -8.26 0.97 -13.29
CA TYR A 178 -8.94 2.21 -12.91
C TYR A 178 -8.19 3.45 -13.39
N TYR A 179 -8.94 4.48 -13.78
CA TYR A 179 -8.39 5.81 -14.08
C TYR A 179 -9.34 6.93 -13.63
N HIS A 180 -8.90 8.18 -13.81
CA HIS A 180 -9.53 9.36 -13.18
C HIS A 180 -9.60 9.22 -11.65
N MET A 181 -8.52 8.77 -11.03
CA MET A 181 -8.43 8.62 -9.58
C MET A 181 -8.29 9.98 -8.89
N ARG A 182 -8.73 10.07 -7.64
CA ARG A 182 -8.41 11.21 -6.76
C ARG A 182 -7.01 11.02 -6.22
N PHE A 183 -6.21 12.08 -6.23
CA PHE A 183 -4.90 12.10 -5.59
C PHE A 183 -4.74 13.34 -4.72
N ARG A 184 -3.71 13.35 -3.89
CA ARG A 184 -3.21 14.59 -3.26
C ARG A 184 -2.84 15.61 -4.33
N ASP A 185 -3.05 16.89 -4.01
CA ASP A 185 -2.73 18.00 -4.91
C ASP A 185 -1.27 17.95 -5.37
N GLY A 186 -1.08 18.08 -6.68
CA GLY A 186 0.23 18.01 -7.32
C GLY A 186 0.97 16.69 -7.09
N LEU A 187 0.27 15.60 -6.73
CA LEU A 187 0.86 14.29 -6.39
C LEU A 187 1.85 14.38 -5.21
N LYS A 188 1.65 15.31 -4.27
CA LYS A 188 2.58 15.50 -3.15
C LYS A 188 2.73 14.22 -2.32
N GLY A 189 3.93 13.65 -2.32
CA GLY A 189 4.23 12.39 -1.62
C GLY A 189 3.67 11.15 -2.32
N VAL A 190 3.29 11.25 -3.59
CA VAL A 190 2.87 10.14 -4.45
C VAL A 190 3.90 9.96 -5.55
N THR A 191 4.42 8.75 -5.69
CA THR A 191 5.34 8.39 -6.78
C THR A 191 4.64 7.41 -7.71
N PRO A 192 4.28 7.81 -8.94
CA PRO A 192 3.72 6.89 -9.93
C PRO A 192 4.74 5.78 -10.26
N ILE A 193 4.31 4.52 -10.18
CA ILE A 193 5.14 3.35 -10.49
C ILE A 193 4.76 2.74 -11.83
N LEU A 194 3.47 2.50 -12.02
CA LEU A 194 2.89 2.01 -13.27
C LEU A 194 2.03 3.12 -13.86
N SER A 195 2.15 3.36 -15.16
CA SER A 195 1.35 4.35 -15.88
C SER A 195 1.13 3.86 -17.30
N ALA A 196 -0.14 3.89 -17.72
CA ALA A 196 -0.57 3.50 -19.05
C ALA A 196 -1.72 4.41 -19.48
N LEU A 197 -1.86 4.62 -20.78
CA LEU A 197 -2.96 5.39 -21.37
C LEU A 197 -4.06 4.41 -21.80
N PRO A 198 -5.30 4.55 -21.30
CA PRO A 198 -6.39 3.68 -21.71
C PRO A 198 -6.79 3.94 -23.18
N PRO A 199 -7.22 2.90 -23.92
CA PRO A 199 -7.72 3.07 -25.28
C PRO A 199 -9.08 3.79 -25.33
N GLU A 200 -9.41 4.39 -26.49
CA GLU A 200 -10.60 5.22 -26.66
C GLU A 200 -11.93 4.46 -26.41
N ASP A 201 -11.95 3.16 -26.64
CA ASP A 201 -13.13 2.31 -26.41
C ASP A 201 -13.55 2.25 -24.94
N THR A 202 -12.62 2.45 -24.00
CA THR A 202 -12.95 2.52 -22.57
C THR A 202 -13.77 3.75 -22.21
N LEU A 203 -13.81 4.76 -23.09
CA LEU A 203 -14.56 6.01 -22.96
C LEU A 203 -15.97 5.91 -23.54
N LYS A 204 -16.42 4.75 -24.03
CA LYS A 204 -17.72 4.58 -24.72
C LYS A 204 -18.78 3.88 -23.86
N ARG A 205 -18.69 4.03 -22.53
CA ARG A 205 -19.65 3.44 -21.58
C ARG A 205 -20.81 4.41 -21.30
N GLY A 206 -21.94 3.91 -20.82
CA GLY A 206 -23.01 4.78 -20.32
C GLY A 206 -22.60 5.51 -19.04
N ASP A 207 -23.31 6.57 -18.70
CA ASP A 207 -23.06 7.30 -17.46
C ASP A 207 -23.41 6.45 -16.24
N GLY A 208 -22.61 6.53 -15.17
CA GLY A 208 -22.86 5.74 -13.97
C GLY A 208 -21.79 5.88 -12.89
N PRO A 209 -22.00 5.27 -11.72
CA PRO A 209 -21.13 5.47 -10.55
C PRO A 209 -19.67 5.06 -10.75
N HIS A 210 -19.38 4.18 -11.72
CA HIS A 210 -18.04 3.68 -12.04
C HIS A 210 -17.70 3.78 -13.53
N SER A 211 -18.54 4.45 -14.31
CA SER A 211 -18.43 4.54 -15.77
C SER A 211 -18.34 6.01 -16.19
N ASN A 212 -18.72 6.36 -17.43
CA ASN A 212 -18.52 7.72 -17.91
C ASN A 212 -19.17 8.75 -16.96
N ASN A 213 -18.45 9.86 -16.75
CA ASN A 213 -18.81 10.97 -15.87
C ASN A 213 -18.72 12.27 -16.66
#